data_AF-A0A5B8VYT5-F1
#
_entry.id   AF-A0A5B8VYT5-F1
#
_cell.length_a   1.000
_cell.length_b   1.000
_cell.length_c   1.000
_cell.angle_alpha   90.00
_cell.angle_beta   90.00
_cell.angle_gamma   90.00
#
_symmetry.space_group_name_H-M   'P 1'
#
loop_
_entity.id
_entity.type
_entity.pdbx_description
1 polymer ?
#
loop_
_entity_poly.entity_id
_entity_poly.type
_entity_poly.pdbx_seq_one_letter_code
_entity_poly.pdbx_strand_id
1 'polypeptide(L)' 'MHPKHEIIRCERCEAPFECKANSFTKCQCSTVQLTLNEVQYVSELYEGCLCANCLLLVQQEYRVGMGIE' A
#
# COMPACT_ATOMS: atom_id res chain seq x y z
N MET A 1 8.52 -23.86 -13.59
CA MET A 1 9.21 -22.62 -13.13
C MET A 1 8.22 -21.48 -13.29
N HIS A 2 7.66 -20.96 -12.20
CA HIS A 2 6.70 -19.85 -12.25
C HIS A 2 7.26 -18.66 -11.47
N PRO A 3 7.91 -17.69 -12.11
CA PRO A 3 8.07 -16.38 -11.52
C PRO A 3 7.35 -15.38 -12.42
N LYS A 4 6.02 -15.46 -12.47
CA LYS A 4 5.23 -14.31 -12.95
C LYS A 4 5.00 -13.40 -11.75
N HIS A 5 6.10 -12.86 -11.23
CA HIS A 5 6.08 -11.74 -10.31
C HIS A 5 5.76 -10.51 -11.17
N GLU A 6 4.51 -10.06 -11.14
CA GLU A 6 4.13 -8.84 -11.83
C GLU A 6 4.66 -7.66 -11.02
N ILE A 7 5.79 -7.10 -11.47
CA ILE A 7 6.33 -5.87 -10.93
C ILE A 7 5.43 -4.75 -11.44
N ILE A 8 4.60 -4.21 -10.56
CA ILE A 8 3.76 -3.04 -10.88
C ILE A 8 4.41 -1.79 -10.30
N ARG A 9 3.97 -0.64 -10.77
CA ARG A 9 4.45 0.66 -10.30
C ARG A 9 3.48 1.22 -9.28
N CYS A 10 4.02 1.78 -8.20
CA CYS A 10 3.22 2.48 -7.22
C CYS A 10 2.62 3.74 -7.85
N GLU A 11 1.31 3.96 -7.72
CA GLU A 11 0.69 5.20 -8.25
C GLU A 11 1.25 6.48 -7.62
N ARG A 12 1.69 6.40 -6.36
CA ARG A 12 2.18 7.58 -5.62
C ARG A 12 3.63 7.95 -5.91
N CYS A 13 4.54 6.96 -5.90
CA CYS A 13 5.97 7.21 -6.03
C CYS A 13 6.58 6.65 -7.32
N GLU A 14 5.77 6.01 -8.16
CA GLU A 14 6.17 5.33 -9.40
C GLU A 14 7.23 4.24 -9.22
N ALA A 15 7.56 3.91 -7.96
CA ALA A 15 8.56 2.91 -7.65
C ALA A 15 8.07 1.52 -8.08
N PRO A 16 8.92 0.74 -8.76
CA PRO A 16 8.60 -0.64 -9.09
C PRO A 16 8.56 -1.45 -7.80
N PHE A 17 7.45 -2.13 -7.55
CA PHE A 17 7.33 -3.06 -6.43
C PHE A 17 6.65 -4.35 -6.86
N GLU A 18 6.99 -5.43 -6.15
CA GLU A 18 6.36 -6.71 -6.38
C GLU A 18 4.96 -6.69 -5.78
N CYS A 19 3.94 -6.57 -6.64
CA CYS A 19 2.57 -6.77 -6.23
C CYS A 19 2.16 -8.19 -6.59
N LYS A 20 1.79 -8.95 -5.57
CA LYS A 20 1.16 -10.23 -5.74
C LYS A 20 -0.34 -10.03 -5.57
N ALA A 21 -1.01 -9.36 -6.51
CA ALA A 21 -2.46 -9.19 -6.47
C ALA A 21 -3.18 -10.56 -6.36
N ASN A 22 -2.62 -11.60 -6.98
CA ASN A 22 -3.09 -12.98 -6.91
C ASN A 22 -2.73 -13.71 -5.58
N SER A 23 -1.96 -13.09 -4.69
CA SER A 23 -1.64 -13.58 -3.35
C SER A 23 -1.42 -12.37 -2.45
N PHE A 24 -2.50 -11.62 -2.18
CA PHE A 24 -2.49 -10.42 -1.35
C PHE A 24 -1.74 -10.64 -0.02
N THR A 25 -1.92 -11.82 0.61
CA THR A 25 -1.23 -12.24 1.85
C THR A 25 0.30 -12.36 1.74
N LYS A 26 0.86 -12.38 0.52
CA LYS A 26 2.31 -12.41 0.25
C LYS A 26 2.81 -11.13 -0.42
N CYS A 27 1.96 -10.12 -0.62
CA CYS A 27 2.34 -8.84 -1.17
C CYS A 27 3.14 -8.04 -0.13
N GLN A 28 4.18 -7.31 -0.56
CA GLN A 28 4.86 -6.35 0.32
C GLN A 28 3.90 -5.30 0.88
N CYS A 29 2.82 -4.98 0.15
CA CYS A 29 1.76 -4.13 0.65
C CYS A 29 1.08 -4.67 1.93
N SER A 30 1.00 -6.00 2.11
CA SER A 30 0.41 -6.64 3.29
C SER A 30 1.33 -6.69 4.52
N THR A 31 2.61 -6.28 4.40
CA THR A 31 3.47 -6.13 5.59
C THR A 31 3.11 -4.87 6.39
N VAL A 32 2.42 -3.92 5.77
CA VAL A 32 1.91 -2.72 6.44
C VAL A 32 0.55 -3.04 7.04
N GLN A 33 0.47 -3.00 8.36
CA GLN A 33 -0.77 -3.20 9.10
C GLN A 33 -1.56 -1.89 9.10
N LEU A 34 -2.49 -1.76 8.17
CA LEU A 34 -3.43 -0.64 8.11
C LEU A 34 -4.73 -1.05 8.79
N THR A 35 -5.31 -0.14 9.57
CA THR A 35 -6.66 -0.26 10.11
C THR A 35 -7.70 -0.01 9.02
N LEU A 36 -8.94 -0.42 9.27
CA LEU A 36 -10.07 -0.19 8.34
C LEU A 36 -10.17 1.28 7.90
N ASN A 37 -10.01 2.22 8.82
CA ASN A 37 -10.08 3.65 8.51
C ASN A 37 -8.92 4.10 7.60
N GLU A 38 -7.70 3.64 7.88
CA GLU A 38 -6.53 3.97 7.07
C GLU A 38 -6.63 3.36 5.67
N VAL A 39 -7.15 2.12 5.56
CA VAL A 39 -7.39 1.48 4.25
C VAL A 39 -8.46 2.23 3.45
N GLN A 40 -9.56 2.65 4.10
CA GLN A 40 -10.57 3.47 3.44
C GLN A 40 -9.98 4.78 2.94
N TYR A 41 -9.27 5.50 3.80
CA TYR A 41 -8.61 6.76 3.45
C TYR A 41 -7.62 6.60 2.27
N VAL A 42 -6.82 5.53 2.28
CA VAL A 42 -5.93 5.18 1.17
C VAL A 42 -6.74 4.92 -0.11
N SER A 43 -7.81 4.14 -0.03
CA SER A 43 -8.63 3.76 -1.19
C SER A 43 -9.45 4.93 -1.75
N GLU A 44 -9.72 5.97 -0.95
CA GLU A 44 -10.33 7.22 -1.39
C GLU A 44 -9.33 8.15 -2.11
N LEU A 45 -8.04 8.06 -1.75
CA LEU A 45 -6.97 8.87 -2.35
C LEU A 45 -6.34 8.20 -3.58
N TYR A 46 -6.26 6.87 -3.59
CA TYR A 46 -5.55 6.08 -4.59
C TYR A 46 -6.39 4.85 -4.95
N GLU A 47 -6.70 4.69 -6.23
CA GLU A 47 -7.48 3.56 -6.75
C GLU A 47 -6.59 2.36 -7.17
N GLY A 48 -5.30 2.61 -7.39
CA GLY A 48 -4.30 1.62 -7.75
C GLY A 48 -3.50 1.11 -6.57
N CYS A 49 -2.45 0.35 -6.87
CA CYS A 49 -1.65 -0.29 -5.83
C CYS A 49 -0.53 0.64 -5.34
N LEU A 50 -0.35 0.68 -4.03
CA LEU A 50 0.71 1.42 -3.36
C LEU A 50 1.77 0.48 -2.80
N CYS A 51 3.03 0.91 -2.84
CA CYS A 51 4.10 0.19 -2.18
C CYS A 51 4.02 0.36 -0.66
N ALA A 52 4.67 -0.52 0.09
CA ALA A 52 4.70 -0.48 1.56
C ALA A 52 5.14 0.88 2.11
N ASN A 53 6.11 1.53 1.46
CA ASN A 53 6.60 2.84 1.88
C ASN A 53 5.53 3.94 1.73
N CYS A 54 4.82 3.96 0.59
CA CYS A 54 3.73 4.91 0.37
C CYS A 54 2.56 4.66 1.31
N LEU A 55 2.22 3.39 1.57
CA LEU A 55 1.19 3.03 2.55
C LEU A 55 1.56 3.52 3.95
N LEU A 56 2.82 3.34 4.40
CA LEU A 56 3.31 3.86 5.68
C LEU A 56 3.22 5.40 5.76
N LEU A 57 3.58 6.09 4.67
CA LEU A 57 3.48 7.54 4.62
C LEU A 57 2.03 8.01 4.73
N VAL A 58 1.11 7.46 3.94
CA VAL A 58 -0.33 7.81 4.04
C VAL A 58 -0.88 7.46 5.42
N GLN A 59 -0.47 6.32 5.97
CA GLN A 59 -0.80 5.93 7.34
C GLN A 59 -0.38 7.00 8.36
N GLN A 60 0.87 7.45 8.26
CA GLN A 60 1.41 8.47 9.14
C GLN A 60 0.68 9.80 8.95
N GLU A 61 0.38 10.21 7.70
CA GLU A 61 -0.38 11.43 7.43
C GLU A 61 -1.79 11.36 8.01
N TYR A 62 -2.47 10.21 7.87
CA TYR A 62 -3.77 9.99 8.50
C TYR A 62 -3.70 10.12 10.03
N ARG A 63 -2.69 9.49 10.66
CA ARG A 63 -2.51 9.53 12.11
C ARG A 63 -2.16 10.93 12.63
N VAL A 64 -1.29 11.65 11.94
CA VAL A 64 -0.90 13.02 12.26
C VAL A 64 -2.09 13.97 12.08
N GLY A 65 -2.83 13.84 10.97
CA GLY A 65 -4.01 14.67 10.70
C GLY A 65 -5.18 14.44 11.66
N MET A 66 -5.28 13.22 12.22
CA MET A 66 -6.30 12.86 13.21
C MET A 66 -5.93 13.21 14.67
N GLY A 67 -4.71 13.72 14.93
CA GLY A 67 -4.29 14.13 16.28
C GLY A 67 -4.18 12.97 17.29
N ILE A 68 -3.89 11.75 16.82
CA ILE A 68 -3.58 10.59 17.68
C ILE A 68 -2.09 10.59 17.99
N GLU A 69 -1.68 11.47 18.90
CA GLU A 69 -0.34 11.53 19.51
C GLU A 69 -0.25 10.76 20.83
#